data_AF-A0A7V5WQ29-F1
#
_entry.id   AF-A0A7V5WQ29-F1
#
_cell.length_a   1.000
_cell.length_b   1.000
_cell.length_c   1.000
_cell.angle_alpha   90.00
_cell.angle_beta   90.00
_cell.angle_gamma   90.00
#
_symmetry.space_group_name_H-M   'P 1'
#
loop_
_entity.id
_entity.type
_entity.pdbx_description
1 polymer ?
#
loop_
_entity_poly.entity_id
_entity_poly.type
_entity_poly.pdbx_seq_one_letter_code
_entity_poly.pdbx_strand_id
1 'polypeptide(L)'
;MKRLDKYLLFEALPPLLFGLLIYSSLAVISTVLPRLKWIVGTPLKDLTIWLLLQMPQALVQTFPIALVLAILLSFGRLATNNELKAIQSGGVSLFRSARVYIILAVFLAASSL
;
A
#
# COMPACT_ATOMS: atom_id res chain seq x y z
N MET A 1 8.34 1.58 -24.59
CA MET A 1 7.21 1.32 -23.67
C MET A 1 7.59 1.28 -22.18
N LYS A 2 8.86 1.02 -21.80
CA LYS A 2 9.34 1.12 -20.40
C LYS A 2 8.98 2.44 -19.67
N ARG A 3 8.76 3.54 -20.40
CA ARG A 3 8.38 4.84 -19.82
C ARG A 3 6.96 4.85 -19.25
N LEU A 4 5.99 4.21 -19.93
CA LEU A 4 4.61 4.13 -19.43
C LEU A 4 4.55 3.25 -18.18
N ASP A 5 5.22 2.09 -18.21
CA ASP A 5 5.26 1.20 -17.05
C ASP A 5 5.93 1.88 -15.84
N LYS A 6 7.04 2.58 -16.06
CA LYS A 6 7.71 3.37 -15.02
C LYS A 6 6.79 4.48 -14.50
N TYR A 7 6.07 5.16 -15.38
CA TYR A 7 5.13 6.20 -14.98
C TYR A 7 4.01 5.65 -14.10
N LEU A 8 3.35 4.56 -14.51
CA LEU A 8 2.29 3.90 -13.73
C LEU A 8 2.80 3.45 -12.36
N LEU A 9 4.02 2.92 -12.27
CA LEU A 9 4.64 2.56 -10.99
C LEU A 9 4.90 3.78 -10.11
N PHE A 10 5.41 4.87 -10.67
CA PHE A 10 5.64 6.11 -9.93
C PHE A 10 4.34 6.79 -9.52
N GLU A 11 3.26 6.61 -10.27
CA GLU A 11 1.94 7.13 -9.95
C GLU A 11 1.26 6.31 -8.83
N ALA A 12 1.54 5.00 -8.77
CA ALA A 12 1.05 4.10 -7.73
C ALA A 12 1.80 4.23 -6.40
N LEU A 13 3.07 4.65 -6.42
CA LEU A 13 3.94 4.68 -5.24
C LEU A 13 3.43 5.62 -4.13
N PRO A 14 3.04 6.90 -4.41
CA PRO A 14 2.54 7.80 -3.38
C PRO A 14 1.28 7.28 -2.66
N PRO A 15 0.20 6.84 -3.36
CA PRO A 15 -0.99 6.35 -2.67
C PRO A 15 -0.73 5.00 -1.97
N LEU A 16 0.22 4.18 -2.46
CA LEU A 16 0.64 2.97 -1.76
C LEU A 16 1.33 3.28 -0.43
N LEU A 17 2.31 4.20 -0.42
CA LEU A 17 3.00 4.62 0.80
C LEU A 17 2.03 5.28 1.78
N PHE A 18 1.14 6.13 1.28
CA PHE A 18 0.10 6.75 2.08
C PHE A 18 -0.86 5.72 2.70
N GLY A 19 -1.33 4.77 1.89
CA GLY A 19 -2.15 3.65 2.35
C GLY A 19 -1.43 2.84 3.42
N LEU A 20 -0.15 2.52 3.21
CA LEU A 20 0.64 1.78 4.18
C LEU A 20 0.78 2.51 5.51
N LEU A 21 1.11 3.80 5.48
CA LEU A 21 1.24 4.61 6.69
C LEU A 21 -0.07 4.66 7.48
N ILE A 22 -1.19 4.92 6.81
CA ILE A 22 -2.49 5.01 7.48
C ILE A 22 -2.93 3.65 8.00
N TYR A 23 -2.94 2.61 7.16
CA TYR A 23 -3.46 1.32 7.56
C TYR A 23 -2.56 0.63 8.59
N SER A 24 -1.23 0.76 8.51
CA SER A 24 -0.32 0.24 9.53
C SER A 24 -0.51 0.94 10.87
N SER A 25 -0.69 2.27 10.87
CA SER A 25 -1.00 3.02 12.10
C SER A 25 -2.32 2.56 12.72
N LEU A 26 -3.35 2.37 11.90
CA LEU A 26 -4.64 1.84 12.36
C LEU A 26 -4.53 0.41 12.91
N ALA A 27 -3.73 -0.45 12.28
CA ALA A 27 -3.49 -1.82 12.73
C ALA A 27 -2.76 -1.83 14.09
N VAL A 28 -1.77 -0.97 14.27
CA VAL A 28 -1.07 -0.80 15.56
C VAL A 28 -2.04 -0.31 16.64
N ILE A 29 -2.86 0.69 16.37
CA ILE A 29 -3.88 1.17 17.33
C ILE A 29 -4.85 0.05 17.72
N SER A 30 -5.33 -0.70 16.73
CA SER A 30 -6.25 -1.83 16.93
C SER A 30 -5.64 -2.93 17.80
N THR A 31 -4.33 -3.17 17.68
CA THR A 31 -3.63 -4.17 18.51
C THR A 31 -3.28 -3.65 19.91
N VAL A 32 -3.00 -2.35 20.07
CA VAL A 32 -2.64 -1.76 21.36
C VAL A 32 -3.85 -1.60 22.27
N LEU A 33 -4.98 -1.11 21.76
CA LEU A 33 -6.17 -0.77 22.55
C LEU A 33 -6.64 -1.90 23.50
N PRO A 34 -6.80 -3.17 23.04
CA PRO A 34 -7.19 -4.27 23.92
C PRO A 34 -6.14 -4.63 24.98
N ARG A 35 -4.86 -4.34 24.70
CA ARG A 35 -3.71 -4.70 25.55
C ARG A 35 -3.35 -3.62 26.56
N LEU A 36 -4.03 -2.47 26.55
CA LEU A 36 -3.76 -1.36 27.46
C LEU A 36 -3.73 -1.77 28.93
N LYS A 37 -4.62 -2.67 29.37
CA LYS A 37 -4.66 -3.17 30.75
C LYS A 37 -3.36 -3.86 31.20
N TRP A 38 -2.62 -4.44 30.27
CA TRP A 38 -1.35 -5.14 30.51
C TRP A 38 -0.13 -4.24 30.34
N ILE A 39 -0.33 -3.07 29.72
CA ILE A 39 0.70 -2.08 29.41
C ILE A 39 0.86 -1.03 30.54
N VAL A 40 -0.17 -0.86 31.38
CA VAL A 40 -0.11 0.07 32.52
C VAL A 40 0.87 -0.47 33.57
N GLY A 41 2.07 0.11 33.63
CA GLY A 41 3.13 -0.22 34.59
C GLY A 41 4.43 -0.74 33.98
N THR A 42 4.46 -1.03 32.66
CA THR A 42 5.69 -1.48 31.98
C THR A 42 6.68 -0.33 31.71
N PRO A 43 8.00 -0.59 31.78
CA PRO A 43 9.01 0.38 31.37
C PRO A 43 8.82 0.85 29.92
N LEU A 44 9.02 2.15 29.66
CA LEU A 44 8.94 2.74 28.31
C LEU A 44 9.86 2.03 27.28
N LYS A 45 10.95 1.43 27.76
CA LYS A 45 11.91 0.70 26.93
C LYS A 45 11.33 -0.60 26.37
N ASP A 46 10.60 -1.35 27.18
CA ASP A 46 9.99 -2.62 26.74
C ASP A 46 8.81 -2.36 25.80
N LEU A 47 8.06 -1.27 26.04
CA LEU A 47 6.97 -0.84 25.18
C LEU A 47 7.45 -0.45 23.78
N THR A 48 8.56 0.28 23.67
CA THR A 48 9.11 0.67 22.38
C THR A 48 9.63 -0.53 21.60
N ILE A 49 10.32 -1.47 22.25
CA ILE A 49 10.79 -2.72 21.63
C ILE A 49 9.59 -3.55 21.12
N TRP A 50 8.55 -3.69 21.94
CA TRP A 50 7.34 -4.40 21.55
C TRP A 50 6.64 -3.73 20.36
N LEU A 51 6.54 -2.40 20.35
CA LEU A 51 5.98 -1.64 19.24
C LEU A 51 6.78 -1.82 17.95
N LEU A 52 8.11 -1.78 18.04
CA LEU A 52 9.03 -2.04 16.92
C LEU A 52 8.87 -3.45 16.36
N LEU A 53 8.64 -4.46 17.21
CA LEU A 53 8.34 -5.83 16.79
C LEU A 53 6.96 -5.97 16.14
N GLN A 54 6.00 -5.13 16.53
CA GLN A 54 4.64 -5.15 15.97
C GLN A 54 4.58 -4.50 14.57
N MET A 55 5.48 -3.56 14.27
CA MET A 55 5.49 -2.81 12.99
C MET A 55 5.61 -3.70 11.74
N PRO A 56 6.55 -4.66 11.64
CA PRO A 56 6.63 -5.58 10.50
C PRO A 56 5.34 -6.36 10.28
N GLN A 57 4.74 -6.86 11.38
CA GLN A 57 3.49 -7.60 11.31
C GLN A 57 2.33 -6.72 10.81
N ALA A 58 2.25 -5.48 11.32
CA ALA A 58 1.24 -4.52 10.88
C ALA A 58 1.40 -4.17 9.38
N LEU A 59 2.62 -4.01 8.88
CA LEU A 59 2.89 -3.76 7.46
C LEU A 59 2.43 -4.92 6.58
N VAL A 60 2.80 -6.15 6.94
CA VAL A 60 2.44 -7.36 6.18
C VAL A 60 0.91 -7.51 6.08
N GLN A 61 0.19 -7.30 7.18
CA GLN A 61 -1.26 -7.40 7.20
C GLN A 61 -1.96 -6.29 6.40
N THR A 62 -1.32 -5.13 6.24
CA THR A 62 -1.92 -3.96 5.61
C THR A 62 -1.56 -3.81 4.14
N PHE A 63 -0.56 -4.56 3.62
CA PHE A 63 -0.20 -4.56 2.20
C PHE A 63 -1.37 -4.78 1.25
N PRO A 64 -2.27 -5.79 1.44
CA PRO A 64 -3.34 -6.03 0.47
C PRO A 64 -4.32 -4.86 0.36
N ILE A 65 -4.68 -4.25 1.49
CA ILE A 65 -5.63 -3.14 1.54
C ILE A 65 -4.97 -1.85 1.02
N ALA A 66 -3.72 -1.59 1.39
CA ALA A 66 -2.96 -0.45 0.87
C ALA A 66 -2.77 -0.53 -0.65
N LEU A 67 -2.56 -1.72 -1.20
CA LEU A 67 -2.45 -1.96 -2.63
C LEU A 67 -3.75 -1.66 -3.37
N VAL A 68 -4.91 -2.10 -2.85
CA VAL A 68 -6.21 -1.77 -3.43
C VAL A 68 -6.41 -0.25 -3.49
N LEU A 69 -6.11 0.44 -2.39
CA LEU A 69 -6.17 1.90 -2.34
C LEU A 69 -5.23 2.55 -3.38
N ALA A 70 -4.01 2.06 -3.51
CA ALA A 70 -3.04 2.55 -4.49
C ALA A 70 -3.54 2.43 -5.93
N ILE A 71 -4.10 1.28 -6.28
CA ILE A 71 -4.63 0.99 -7.62
C ILE A 71 -5.83 1.91 -7.90
N LEU A 72 -6.78 2.01 -6.96
CA LEU A 72 -7.98 2.85 -7.12
C LEU A 72 -7.62 4.31 -7.31
N LEU A 73 -6.74 4.86 -6.47
CA LEU A 73 -6.35 6.26 -6.56
C LEU A 73 -5.52 6.55 -7.81
N SER A 74 -4.61 5.64 -8.20
CA SER A 74 -3.81 5.82 -9.41
C SER A 74 -4.67 5.79 -10.67
N PHE A 75 -5.54 4.79 -10.83
CA PHE A 75 -6.51 4.76 -11.94
C PHE A 75 -7.50 5.92 -11.89
N GLY A 76 -7.93 6.35 -10.70
CA GLY A 76 -8.77 7.52 -10.52
C GLY A 76 -8.11 8.81 -11.03
N ARG A 77 -6.82 9.02 -10.73
CA ARG A 77 -6.05 10.16 -11.24
C ARG A 77 -5.86 10.10 -12.75
N LEU A 78 -5.45 8.94 -13.28
CA LEU A 78 -5.32 8.69 -14.72
C LEU A 78 -6.65 8.97 -15.47
N ALA A 79 -7.79 8.58 -14.88
CA ALA A 79 -9.10 8.84 -15.46
C ALA A 79 -9.49 10.32 -15.41
N THR A 80 -9.23 10.99 -14.27
CA THR A 80 -9.57 12.41 -14.05
C THR A 80 -8.79 13.33 -14.99
N ASN A 81 -7.51 13.02 -15.23
CA ASN A 81 -6.66 13.77 -16.14
C ASN A 81 -6.89 13.43 -17.63
N ASN A 82 -7.87 12.57 -17.95
CA ASN A 82 -8.07 11.98 -19.28
C ASN A 82 -6.86 11.21 -19.86
N GLU A 83 -5.82 10.96 -19.06
CA GLU A 83 -4.64 10.18 -19.47
C GLU A 83 -5.02 8.73 -19.80
N LEU A 84 -5.95 8.14 -19.04
CA LEU A 84 -6.45 6.79 -19.30
C LEU A 84 -7.09 6.68 -20.70
N LYS A 85 -7.84 7.71 -21.11
CA LYS A 85 -8.45 7.78 -22.45
C LYS A 85 -7.40 8.00 -23.54
N ALA A 86 -6.39 8.83 -23.27
CA ALA A 86 -5.28 9.07 -24.19
C ALA A 86 -4.44 7.80 -24.43
N ILE A 87 -4.22 6.99 -23.37
CA ILE A 87 -3.55 5.70 -23.48
C ILE A 87 -4.37 4.73 -24.36
N GLN A 88 -5.68 4.69 -24.16
CA GLN A 88 -6.59 3.85 -24.96
C GLN A 88 -6.66 4.26 -26.43
N SER A 89 -6.72 5.57 -26.72
CA SER A 89 -6.74 6.08 -28.10
C SER A 89 -5.41 5.83 -28.83
N GLY A 90 -4.30 5.73 -28.09
CA GLY A 90 -3.00 5.28 -28.61
C GLY A 90 -2.89 3.77 -28.87
N GLY A 91 -3.99 3.02 -28.73
CA GLY A 91 -4.05 1.58 -29.01
C GLY A 91 -3.56 0.69 -27.87
N VAL A 92 -3.30 1.22 -26.67
CA VAL A 92 -2.90 0.43 -25.50
C VAL A 92 -4.14 -0.01 -24.73
N SER A 93 -4.34 -1.32 -24.61
CA SER A 93 -5.48 -1.88 -23.88
C SER A 93 -5.39 -1.64 -22.37
N LEU A 94 -6.55 -1.52 -21.71
CA LEU A 94 -6.63 -1.36 -20.25
C LEU A 94 -5.96 -2.52 -19.51
N PHE A 95 -6.11 -3.74 -20.03
CA PHE A 95 -5.48 -4.96 -19.51
C PHE A 95 -3.95 -4.86 -19.47
N ARG A 96 -3.34 -4.15 -20.44
CA ARG A 96 -1.88 -3.96 -20.42
C ARG A 96 -1.43 -3.02 -19.32
N SER A 97 -2.16 -1.93 -19.08
CA SER A 97 -1.90 -1.05 -17.95
C SER A 97 -2.13 -1.76 -16.61
N ALA A 98 -3.17 -2.60 -16.52
CA ALA A 98 -3.44 -3.42 -15.33
C ALA A 98 -2.32 -4.42 -15.01
N ARG A 99 -1.62 -4.94 -16.03
CA ARG A 99 -0.50 -5.88 -15.85
C ARG A 99 0.61 -5.35 -14.95
N VAL A 100 0.90 -4.05 -15.01
CA VAL A 100 1.94 -3.41 -14.16
C VAL A 100 1.55 -3.50 -12.69
N TYR A 101 0.28 -3.24 -12.38
CA TYR A 101 -0.25 -3.36 -11.01
C TYR A 101 -0.33 -4.80 -10.54
N ILE A 102 -0.64 -5.75 -11.43
CA ILE A 102 -0.62 -7.19 -11.09
C ILE A 102 0.80 -7.64 -10.74
N ILE A 103 1.82 -7.22 -11.50
CA ILE A 103 3.22 -7.55 -11.19
C ILE A 103 3.60 -6.97 -9.82
N LEU A 104 3.20 -5.73 -9.54
CA LEU A 104 3.44 -5.10 -8.25
C LEU A 104 2.69 -5.83 -7.12
N ALA A 105 1.47 -6.30 -7.37
CA ALA A 105 0.69 -7.10 -6.43
C ALA A 105 1.39 -8.43 -6.09
N VAL A 106 1.87 -9.15 -7.10
CA VAL A 106 2.60 -10.42 -6.92
C VAL A 106 3.90 -10.18 -6.18
N PHE A 107 4.63 -9.09 -6.47
CA PHE A 107 5.86 -8.75 -5.76
C PHE A 107 5.61 -8.46 -4.28
N LEU A 108 4.57 -7.68 -3.96
CA LEU A 108 4.19 -7.41 -2.57
C LEU A 108 3.70 -8.68 -1.86
N ALA A 109 2.91 -9.52 -2.53
CA ALA A 109 2.47 -10.80 -1.99
C ALA A 109 3.65 -11.75 -1.70
N ALA A 110 4.67 -11.78 -2.57
CA ALA A 110 5.88 -12.54 -2.34
C ALA A 110 6.70 -11.99 -1.16
N SER A 111 6.70 -10.67 -0.94
CA SER A 111 7.37 -10.05 0.22
C SER A 111 6.65 -10.26 1.56
N SER A 112 5.38 -10.66 1.52
CA SER A 112 4.58 -10.97 2.71
C SER A 112 4.68 -12.42 3.19
N LEU A 113 5.34 -13.30 2.42
CA LEU A 113 5.56 -14.71 2.74
C LEU A 113 6.88 -14.90 3.50
#